data_AF-J9G1C6-F1
#
_entry.id   AF-J9G1C6-F1
#
_cell.length_a   1.000
_cell.length_b   1.000
_cell.length_c   1.000
_cell.angle_alpha   90.00
_cell.angle_beta   90.00
_cell.angle_gamma   90.00
#
_symmetry.space_group_name_H-M   'P 1'
#
loop_
_entity.id
_entity.type
_entity.pdbx_description
1 polymer ?
#
loop_
_entity_poly.entity_id
_entity_poly.type
_entity_poly.pdbx_seq_one_letter_code
_entity_poly.pdbx_strand_id
1 'polypeptide(L)'
;MNENGLLSGRISQIIGPVVDVAFDTQGEKAEKVLPKIHEALEVTHPDGRRIIIEVQQHIGEDTVRTVAMDNTDGLSRGLEVRR
;
A
#
# COMPACT_ATOMS: atom_id res chain seq x y z
N MET A 1 9.53 -23.15 -1.13
CA MET A 1 8.38 -22.90 -0.24
C MET A 1 8.62 -21.51 0.29
N ASN A 2 7.96 -20.49 -0.28
CA ASN A 2 8.16 -19.11 0.14
C ASN A 2 6.95 -18.73 0.99
N GLU A 3 7.23 -18.44 2.25
CA GLU A 3 6.33 -18.45 3.39
C GLU A 3 5.78 -17.03 3.69
N ASN A 4 5.44 -16.26 2.66
CA ASN A 4 4.83 -14.93 2.83
C ASN A 4 3.47 -14.87 2.12
N GLY A 5 2.46 -15.47 2.75
CA GLY A 5 1.05 -15.14 2.52
C GLY A 5 0.67 -13.79 3.14
N LEU A 6 1.58 -12.81 3.12
CA LEU A 6 1.30 -11.44 3.55
C LEU A 6 0.59 -10.73 2.40
N LEU A 7 -0.62 -10.28 2.66
CA LEU A 7 -1.45 -9.49 1.77
C LEU A 7 -0.65 -8.35 1.13
N SER A 8 -0.22 -8.54 -0.12
CA SER A 8 0.60 -7.60 -0.87
C SER A 8 -0.30 -6.66 -1.68
N GLY A 9 -0.17 -5.36 -1.45
CA GLY A 9 -0.84 -4.33 -2.23
C GLY A 9 0.02 -3.83 -3.39
N ARG A 10 -0.56 -3.00 -4.25
CA ARG A 10 0.16 -2.28 -5.30
C ARG A 10 -0.25 -0.82 -5.34
N ILE A 11 0.71 0.07 -5.59
CA ILE A 11 0.41 1.49 -5.79
C ILE A 11 -0.50 1.66 -7.01
N SER A 12 -1.70 2.21 -6.82
CA SER A 12 -2.65 2.50 -7.90
C SER A 12 -2.55 3.97 -8.35
N GLN A 13 -2.23 4.87 -7.43
CA GLN A 13 -2.16 6.31 -7.70
C GLN A 13 -1.21 7.03 -6.73
N ILE A 14 -0.60 8.12 -7.20
CA ILE A 14 0.28 9.01 -6.43
C ILE A 14 -0.14 10.46 -6.70
N ILE A 15 -0.44 11.22 -5.65
CA ILE A 15 -0.80 12.64 -5.70
C ILE A 15 -0.03 13.35 -4.58
N GLY A 16 1.17 13.86 -4.90
CA GLY A 16 2.08 14.41 -3.90
C GLY A 16 2.38 13.39 -2.79
N PRO A 17 2.13 13.70 -1.51
CA PRO A 17 2.35 12.75 -0.41
C PRO A 17 1.24 11.68 -0.30
N VAL A 18 0.13 11.81 -1.02
CA VAL A 18 -0.99 10.86 -0.97
C VAL A 18 -0.70 9.72 -1.94
N VAL A 19 -0.72 8.49 -1.43
CA VAL A 19 -0.50 7.27 -2.21
C VAL A 19 -1.69 6.35 -2.01
N ASP A 20 -2.39 6.00 -3.08
CA ASP A 20 -3.47 5.02 -3.04
C ASP A 20 -2.90 3.63 -3.36
N VAL A 21 -3.30 2.63 -2.57
CA VAL A 21 -2.81 1.25 -2.67
C VAL A 21 -4.00 0.31 -2.84
N ALA A 22 -4.02 -0.42 -3.96
CA ALA A 22 -5.01 -1.45 -4.24
C ALA A 22 -4.51 -2.81 -3.75
N PHE A 23 -5.39 -3.59 -3.14
CA PHE A 23 -5.12 -4.93 -2.63
C PHE A 23 -5.92 -5.96 -3.42
N ASP A 24 -5.29 -7.09 -3.75
CA ASP A 24 -6.03 -8.22 -4.28
C ASP A 24 -6.83 -8.87 -3.14
N THR A 25 -8.15 -8.77 -3.21
CA THR A 25 -9.04 -9.34 -2.20
C THR A 25 -9.15 -10.85 -2.32
N GLN A 26 -8.78 -11.45 -3.45
CA GLN A 26 -8.91 -12.89 -3.71
C GLN A 26 -10.32 -13.46 -3.40
N GLY A 27 -11.35 -12.61 -3.53
CA GLY A 27 -12.74 -12.97 -3.20
C GLY A 27 -13.08 -12.97 -1.70
N GLU A 28 -12.13 -12.62 -0.83
CA GLU A 28 -12.38 -12.37 0.58
C GLU A 28 -12.99 -10.97 0.79
N LYS A 29 -13.70 -10.78 1.90
CA LYS A 29 -14.31 -9.49 2.21
C LYS A 29 -13.24 -8.43 2.50
N ALA A 30 -13.48 -7.20 2.04
CA ALA A 30 -12.58 -6.07 2.22
C ALA A 30 -12.13 -5.88 3.68
N GLU A 31 -13.01 -6.09 4.67
CA GLU A 31 -12.67 -5.89 6.09
C GLU A 31 -11.66 -6.91 6.62
N LYS A 32 -11.49 -8.04 5.93
CA LYS A 32 -10.50 -9.09 6.26
C LYS A 32 -9.17 -8.86 5.54
N VAL A 33 -9.21 -8.22 4.38
CA VAL A 33 -8.06 -8.07 3.47
C VAL A 33 -7.40 -6.70 3.62
N LEU A 34 -8.16 -5.63 3.82
CA LEU A 34 -7.61 -4.28 3.84
C LEU A 34 -6.89 -3.98 5.16
N PRO A 35 -5.71 -3.32 5.12
CA PRO A 35 -5.04 -2.89 6.33
C PRO A 35 -5.89 -1.87 7.09
N LYS A 36 -5.77 -1.81 8.42
CA LYS A 36 -6.58 -0.90 9.24
C LYS A 36 -6.15 0.55 9.02
N ILE A 37 -7.06 1.48 9.33
CA ILE A 37 -6.70 2.89 9.44
C ILE A 37 -5.63 3.04 10.55
N HIS A 38 -4.62 3.87 10.28
CA HIS A 38 -3.39 4.06 11.06
C HIS A 38 -2.41 2.88 11.05
N GLU A 39 -2.62 1.88 10.18
CA GLU A 39 -1.64 0.84 9.93
C GLU A 39 -0.53 1.37 8.98
N ALA A 40 0.73 1.10 9.33
CA ALA A 40 1.87 1.42 8.49
C ALA A 40 2.08 0.33 7.44
N LEU A 41 2.40 0.75 6.22
CA LEU A 41 2.78 -0.11 5.11
C LEU A 41 4.15 0.32 4.59
N GLU A 42 4.87 -0.62 3.99
CA GLU A 42 6.21 -0.39 3.44
C GLU A 42 6.20 -0.50 1.91
N VAL A 43 6.90 0.44 1.27
CA VAL A 43 7.24 0.40 -0.15
C VAL A 43 8.75 0.43 -0.30
N THR A 44 9.29 -0.46 -1.14
CA THR A 44 10.70 -0.38 -1.53
C THR A 44 10.84 0.55 -2.73
N HIS A 45 11.48 1.69 -2.51
CA HIS A 45 11.81 2.63 -3.57
C HIS A 45 12.82 2.01 -4.54
N PRO A 46 12.84 2.38 -5.85
CA PRO A 46 13.77 1.81 -6.83
C PRO A 46 15.27 1.91 -6.48
N ASP A 47 15.65 2.86 -5.63
CA ASP A 47 17.02 3.02 -5.12
C ASP A 47 17.34 2.15 -3.88
N GLY A 48 16.39 1.31 -3.44
CA GLY A 48 16.53 0.40 -2.30
C GLY A 48 16.10 0.98 -0.95
N ARG A 49 15.72 2.26 -0.86
CA ARG A 49 15.18 2.82 0.38
C ARG A 49 13.81 2.25 0.71
N ARG A 50 13.53 2.11 2.00
CA ARG A 50 12.18 1.80 2.50
C ARG A 50 11.44 3.09 2.79
N ILE A 51 10.24 3.22 2.23
CA ILE A 51 9.35 4.34 2.47
C ILE A 51 8.13 3.81 3.22
N ILE A 52 7.82 4.45 4.35
CA ILE A 52 6.62 4.16 5.13
C ILE A 52 5.46 4.98 4.59
N ILE A 53 4.33 4.33 4.35
CA ILE A 53 3.06 4.97 4.03
C ILE A 53 2.00 4.51 5.05
N GLU A 54 1.29 5.44 5.69
CA GLU A 54 0.28 5.12 6.71
C GLU A 54 -1.12 5.20 6.13
N VAL A 55 -1.95 4.18 6.36
CA VAL A 55 -3.35 4.16 5.94
C VAL A 55 -4.16 5.24 6.67
N GLN A 56 -4.79 6.13 5.91
CA GLN A 56 -5.67 7.17 6.45
C GLN A 56 -7.15 6.88 6.20
N GLN A 57 -7.47 6.17 5.12
CA GLN A 57 -8.85 5.91 4.74
C GLN A 57 -8.97 4.64 3.89
N HIS A 58 -10.07 3.92 4.02
CA HIS A 58 -10.51 2.95 3.01
C HIS A 58 -11.29 3.68 1.92
N ILE A 59 -10.95 3.44 0.66
CA ILE A 59 -11.59 4.06 -0.49
C ILE A 59 -11.99 2.97 -1.50
N GLY A 60 -13.28 2.88 -1.82
CA GLY A 60 -13.78 1.78 -2.66
C GLY A 60 -13.74 0.41 -1.96
N GLU A 61 -13.78 -0.66 -2.74
CA GLU A 61 -13.91 -2.04 -2.23
C GLU A 61 -12.56 -2.68 -1.87
N ASP A 62 -11.46 -2.28 -2.54
CA ASP A 62 -10.18 -2.99 -2.48
C ASP A 62 -8.98 -2.05 -2.28
N THR A 63 -9.22 -0.76 -2.08
CA THR A 63 -8.18 0.27 -2.10
C THR A 63 -8.15 1.04 -0.78
N VAL A 64 -6.95 1.39 -0.34
CA VAL A 64 -6.75 2.30 0.80
C VAL A 64 -5.98 3.53 0.36
N ARG A 65 -6.34 4.67 0.93
CA ARG A 65 -5.59 5.91 0.82
C ARG A 65 -4.57 5.96 1.94
N THR A 66 -3.33 6.22 1.58
CA THR A 66 -2.22 6.36 2.50
C THR A 66 -1.55 7.72 2.37
N VAL A 67 -0.79 8.09 3.40
CA VAL A 67 0.09 9.26 3.37
C VAL A 67 1.52 8.79 3.58
N ALA A 68 2.42 9.21 2.71
CA ALA A 68 3.85 8.89 2.81
C ALA A 68 4.53 9.70 3.90
N MET A 69 5.37 9.02 4.69
CA MET A 69 6.16 9.63 5.77
C MET A 69 7.51 10.19 5.27
N ASP A 70 7.80 10.00 3.99
CA ASP A 70 9.00 10.51 3.30
C ASP A 70 8.60 10.94 1.87
N ASN A 71 9.55 11.52 1.13
CA ASN A 71 9.36 11.96 -0.25
C ASN A 71 8.91 10.80 -1.17
N THR A 72 7.90 11.05 -1.99
CA THR A 72 7.33 10.10 -2.97
C THR A 72 7.97 10.20 -4.36
N ASP A 73 8.90 11.12 -4.56
CA ASP A 73 9.67 11.23 -5.80
C ASP A 73 10.31 9.89 -6.16
N GLY A 74 10.14 9.47 -7.42
CA GLY A 74 10.67 8.20 -7.92
C GLY A 74 9.79 6.97 -7.63
N LEU A 75 8.76 7.09 -6.79
CA LEU A 75 7.73 6.06 -6.71
C LEU A 75 6.90 6.01 -8.00
N SER A 76 6.44 4.82 -8.34
CA SER A 76 5.63 4.58 -9.53
C SER A 76 4.48 3.64 -9.23
N ARG A 77 3.44 3.71 -10.07
CA ARG A 77 2.31 2.79 -10.00
C ARG A 77 2.77 1.35 -10.24
N GLY A 78 2.11 0.41 -9.60
CA GLY A 78 2.40 -1.01 -9.70
C GLY A 78 3.51 -1.52 -8.76
N LEU A 79 4.25 -0.63 -8.09
CA LEU A 79 5.20 -1.00 -7.03
C LEU A 79 4.48 -1.78 -5.94
N GLU A 80 5.15 -2.82 -5.45
CA GLU A 80 4.66 -3.69 -4.38
C GLU A 80 4.66 -2.93 -3.06
N VAL A 81 3.55 -3.08 -2.33
CA VAL A 81 3.35 -2.54 -0.98
C VAL A 81 3.17 -3.71 -0.03
N ARG A 82 3.93 -3.71 1.07
CA ARG A 82 3.94 -4.76 2.07
C ARG A 82 3.44 -4.23 3.41
N ARG A 83 2.89 -5.12 4.22
CA ARG A 83 2.69 -4.89 5.66
C ARG A 83 3.95 -5.24 6.42
#